data_AF-A0A534UQH4-F1
#
_entry.id   AF-A0A534UQH4-F1
#
_cell.length_a   1.000
_cell.length_b   1.000
_cell.length_c   1.000
_cell.angle_alpha   90.00
_cell.angle_beta   90.00
_cell.angle_gamma   90.00
#
_symmetry.space_group_name_H-M   'P 1'
#
loop_
_entity.id
_entity.type
_entity.pdbx_description
1 polymer ?
#
loop_
_entity_poly.entity_id
_entity_poly.type
_entity_poly.pdbx_seq_one_letter_code
_entity_poly.pdbx_strand_id
1 'polypeptide(L)'
;MQGLTKAGGLARWPCGPELQPGHHGFVPMPLERLPFKAAVVISSDDESVTPERARQFASAWGARIVEVGAKGHLNSASKLGSWPEGQSLLRDLGLD
;
A
#
# COMPACT_ATOMS: atom_id res chain seq x y z
N MET A 1 7.14 -33.28 19.87
CA MET A 1 6.14 -32.37 20.46
C MET A 1 6.85 -31.31 21.29
N GLN A 2 7.16 -30.17 20.70
CA GLN A 2 7.53 -28.92 21.37
C GLN A 2 6.99 -27.84 20.42
N GLY A 3 5.79 -27.29 20.64
CA GLY A 3 5.58 -26.21 21.59
C GLY A 3 5.63 -24.86 20.85
N LEU A 4 4.78 -24.67 19.83
CA LEU A 4 4.62 -23.39 19.13
C LEU A 4 3.83 -22.42 20.03
N THR A 5 4.54 -21.64 20.84
CA THR A 5 3.94 -20.47 21.48
C THR A 5 3.80 -19.35 20.46
N LYS A 6 2.55 -19.09 20.08
CA LYS A 6 2.10 -17.95 19.27
C LYS A 6 2.39 -16.66 20.05
N ALA A 7 3.51 -16.01 19.77
CA ALA A 7 3.75 -14.67 20.26
C ALA A 7 2.87 -13.70 19.47
N GLY A 8 1.75 -13.28 20.07
CA GLY A 8 0.98 -12.12 19.65
C GLY A 8 1.80 -10.86 19.88
N GLY A 9 2.75 -10.60 18.99
CA GLY A 9 3.47 -9.34 18.93
C GLY A 9 2.72 -8.37 18.05
N LEU A 10 2.21 -7.28 18.64
CA LEU A 10 1.88 -6.07 17.89
C LEU A 10 3.18 -5.58 17.25
N ALA A 11 3.48 -6.06 16.05
CA ALA A 11 4.60 -5.55 15.27
C ALA A 11 4.29 -4.09 14.94
N ARG A 12 4.79 -3.15 15.75
CA ARG A 12 4.90 -1.74 15.41
C ARG A 12 5.86 -1.67 14.22
N TRP A 13 5.29 -1.68 13.03
CA TRP A 13 6.05 -1.44 11.82
C TRP A 13 6.47 0.03 11.80
N PRO A 14 7.73 0.37 11.47
CA PRO A 14 8.10 1.76 11.25
C PRO A 14 7.28 2.29 10.07
N CYS A 15 6.26 3.09 10.38
CA CYS A 15 5.34 3.66 9.43
C CYS A 15 6.01 4.87 8.78
N GLY A 16 6.72 4.67 7.66
CA GLY A 16 7.24 5.75 6.82
C GLY A 16 8.14 6.76 7.58
N PRO A 17 8.50 7.89 6.95
CA PRO A 17 9.07 9.03 7.67
C PRO A 17 8.14 9.41 8.81
N GLU A 18 8.73 9.83 9.93
CA GLU A 18 8.00 10.19 11.14
C GLU A 18 6.89 11.18 10.80
N LEU A 19 5.64 10.72 10.90
CA LEU A 19 4.47 11.52 10.60
C LEU A 19 4.53 12.79 11.45
N GLN A 20 4.10 13.92 10.87
CA GLN A 20 4.06 15.20 11.58
C GLN A 20 3.39 15.01 12.96
N PRO A 21 3.89 15.65 14.03
CA PRO A 21 3.31 15.52 15.36
C PRO A 21 1.80 15.76 15.35
N GLY A 22 1.02 14.78 15.82
CA GLY A 22 -0.45 14.80 15.81
C GLY A 22 -1.11 14.00 14.68
N HIS A 23 -0.36 13.54 13.68
CA HIS A 23 -0.83 12.56 12.71
C HIS A 23 -0.49 11.15 13.19
N HIS A 24 -1.53 10.38 13.52
CA HIS A 24 -1.39 8.95 13.71
C HIS A 24 -1.59 8.27 12.36
N GLY A 25 -0.64 7.42 11.95
CA GLY A 25 -0.82 6.56 10.79
C GLY A 25 -1.97 5.59 11.02
N PHE A 26 -2.33 4.80 10.01
CA PHE A 26 -3.32 3.75 10.18
C PHE A 26 -2.73 2.64 11.06
N VAL A 27 -2.95 2.75 12.38
CA VAL A 27 -2.44 1.80 13.39
C VAL A 27 -3.57 1.24 14.26
N PRO A 28 -3.71 -0.10 14.36
CA PRO A 28 -2.99 -1.09 13.55
C PRO A 28 -3.42 -1.03 12.07
N MET A 29 -2.48 -1.32 11.16
CA MET A 29 -2.81 -1.44 9.73
C MET A 29 -3.66 -2.70 9.53
N PRO A 30 -4.85 -2.62 8.91
CA PRO A 30 -5.63 -3.81 8.60
C PRO A 30 -4.90 -4.66 7.56
N LEU A 31 -4.66 -5.93 7.87
CA LEU A 31 -3.95 -6.88 7.00
C LEU A 31 -4.82 -8.10 6.64
N GLU A 32 -6.13 -7.89 6.59
CA GLU A 32 -7.10 -8.90 6.16
C GLU A 32 -7.37 -8.79 4.65
N ARG A 33 -7.71 -9.92 4.02
CA ARG A 33 -8.01 -9.96 2.58
C ARG A 33 -9.25 -9.13 2.26
N LEU A 34 -9.19 -8.32 1.20
CA LEU A 34 -10.32 -7.52 0.76
C LEU A 34 -11.40 -8.41 0.11
N PRO A 35 -12.70 -8.15 0.36
CA PRO A 35 -13.80 -8.96 -0.19
C PRO A 35 -14.18 -8.61 -1.64
N PHE A 36 -13.33 -7.87 -2.35
CA PHE A 36 -13.54 -7.40 -3.72
C PHE A 36 -12.23 -7.36 -4.51
N LYS A 37 -12.33 -7.24 -5.84
CA LYS A 37 -11.17 -7.12 -6.73
C LYS A 37 -10.45 -5.80 -6.47
N ALA A 38 -9.16 -5.87 -6.17
CA ALA A 38 -8.34 -4.71 -5.83
C ALA A 38 -6.98 -4.75 -6.53
N ALA A 39 -6.37 -3.57 -6.67
CA ALA A 39 -4.97 -3.42 -7.07
C ALA A 39 -4.27 -2.41 -6.15
N VAL A 40 -3.00 -2.65 -5.88
CA VAL A 40 -2.09 -1.70 -5.23
C VAL A 40 -1.13 -1.17 -6.29
N VAL A 41 -1.18 0.14 -6.51
CA VAL A 41 -0.30 0.84 -7.44
C VAL A 41 0.90 1.37 -6.67
N ILE A 42 2.10 1.01 -7.11
CA ILE A 42 3.36 1.23 -6.38
C ILE A 42 4.26 2.14 -7.22
N SER A 43 4.65 3.26 -6.63
CA SER A 43 5.74 4.09 -7.14
C SER A 43 7.08 3.64 -6.54
N SER A 44 8.16 3.66 -7.34
CA SER A 44 9.48 3.23 -6.89
C SER A 44 10.21 4.24 -6.01
N ASP A 45 9.77 5.50 -6.01
CA ASP A 45 10.34 6.64 -5.28
C ASP A 45 9.35 7.28 -4.29
N ASP A 46 8.41 6.48 -3.77
CA ASP A 46 7.45 6.92 -2.76
C ASP A 46 8.15 7.17 -1.41
N GLU A 47 8.11 8.41 -0.95
CA GLU A 47 8.72 8.83 0.33
C GLU A 47 7.96 8.35 1.57
N SER A 48 6.67 8.00 1.42
CA SER A 48 5.79 7.64 2.53
C SER A 48 5.73 6.13 2.76
N VAL A 49 5.86 5.31 1.70
CA VAL A 49 5.83 3.85 1.79
C VAL A 49 6.82 3.20 0.84
N THR A 50 7.68 2.31 1.35
CA THR A 50 8.64 1.60 0.48
C THR A 50 7.92 0.60 -0.43
N PRO A 51 8.47 0.30 -1.63
CA PRO A 51 7.91 -0.72 -2.52
C PRO A 51 7.73 -2.08 -1.85
N GLU A 52 8.67 -2.50 -0.99
CA GLU A 52 8.59 -3.77 -0.24
C GLU A 52 7.38 -3.79 0.68
N ARG A 53 7.11 -2.67 1.36
CA ARG A 53 5.98 -2.55 2.27
C ARG A 53 4.66 -2.52 1.52
N ALA A 54 4.58 -1.78 0.41
CA ALA A 54 3.39 -1.78 -0.43
C ALA A 54 3.09 -3.17 -1.02
N ARG A 55 4.13 -3.94 -1.41
CA ARG A 55 3.97 -5.35 -1.84
C ARG A 55 3.44 -6.25 -0.72
N GLN A 56 3.85 -6.04 0.54
CA GLN A 56 3.28 -6.77 1.68
C GLN A 56 1.79 -6.46 1.88
N PHE A 57 1.39 -5.19 1.74
CA PHE A 57 -0.02 -4.82 1.80
C PHE A 57 -0.82 -5.47 0.67
N ALA A 58 -0.32 -5.41 -0.56
CA ALA A 58 -0.96 -6.06 -1.70
C ALA A 58 -1.15 -7.56 -1.46
N SER A 59 -0.12 -8.23 -0.92
CA SER A 59 -0.19 -9.65 -0.57
C SER A 59 -1.23 -9.94 0.52
N ALA A 60 -1.23 -9.16 1.61
CA ALA A 60 -2.20 -9.31 2.71
C ALA A 60 -3.65 -9.09 2.24
N TRP A 61 -3.86 -8.06 1.43
CA TRP A 61 -5.17 -7.69 0.89
C TRP A 61 -5.64 -8.59 -0.26
N GLY A 62 -4.77 -9.46 -0.80
CA GLY A 62 -5.07 -10.28 -1.97
C GLY A 62 -5.26 -9.46 -3.25
N ALA A 63 -4.58 -8.31 -3.34
CA ALA A 63 -4.69 -7.36 -4.43
C ALA A 63 -3.60 -7.59 -5.50
N ARG A 64 -3.91 -7.24 -6.76
CA ARG A 64 -2.91 -7.21 -7.84
C ARG A 64 -1.86 -6.13 -7.57
N ILE A 65 -0.59 -6.42 -7.79
CA ILE A 65 0.48 -5.42 -7.75
C ILE A 65 0.62 -4.77 -9.14
N VAL A 66 0.72 -3.44 -9.16
CA VAL A 66 1.02 -2.65 -10.37
C VAL A 66 2.15 -1.69 -10.04
N GLU A 67 3.31 -1.84 -10.67
CA GLU A 67 4.45 -0.94 -10.49
C GLU A 67 4.47 0.09 -11.64
N VAL A 68 4.55 1.38 -11.30
CA VAL A 68 4.41 2.49 -12.27
C VAL A 68 5.69 3.34 -12.42
N GLY A 69 6.82 2.84 -11.91
CA GLY A 69 8.09 3.55 -11.89
C GLY A 69 8.10 4.73 -10.91
N ALA A 70 8.94 5.73 -11.16
CA ALA A 70 9.14 6.89 -10.28
C ALA A 70 8.08 7.98 -10.54
N LYS A 71 7.11 8.09 -9.62
CA LYS A 71 5.96 9.02 -9.66
C LYS A 71 5.64 9.62 -8.28
N GLY A 72 6.56 9.57 -7.33
CA GLY A 72 6.37 10.02 -5.94
C GLY A 72 5.23 9.29 -5.23
N HIS A 73 4.57 9.93 -4.26
CA HIS A 73 3.47 9.34 -3.48
C HIS A 73 2.11 9.31 -4.21
N LEU A 74 2.10 9.38 -5.55
CA LEU A 74 0.90 9.38 -6.42
C LEU A 74 -0.22 10.36 -6.00
N ASN A 75 0.15 11.46 -5.33
CA ASN A 75 -0.77 12.47 -4.84
C ASN A 75 -0.72 13.74 -5.72
N SER A 76 -1.34 14.84 -5.28
CA SER A 76 -1.31 16.11 -6.02
C SER A 76 0.10 16.70 -6.17
N ALA A 77 1.01 16.44 -5.23
CA ALA A 77 2.40 16.90 -5.29
C ALA A 77 3.23 16.15 -6.35
N SER A 78 2.79 14.95 -6.77
CA SER A 78 3.39 14.17 -7.85
C SER A 78 3.22 14.79 -9.25
N LYS A 79 2.37 15.83 -9.40
CA LYS A 79 2.17 16.59 -10.66
C LYS A 79 1.81 15.72 -11.87
N LEU A 80 1.04 14.64 -11.67
CA LEU A 80 0.64 13.70 -12.73
C LEU A 80 -0.50 14.21 -13.63
N GLY A 81 -1.08 15.39 -13.33
CA GLY A 81 -2.19 15.96 -14.09
C GLY A 81 -3.44 15.08 -14.05
N SER A 82 -4.07 14.85 -15.21
CA SER A 82 -5.22 13.94 -15.33
C SER A 82 -4.87 12.46 -15.21
N TRP A 83 -3.57 12.13 -15.18
CA TRP A 83 -3.00 10.78 -15.11
C TRP A 83 -3.78 9.71 -15.91
N PRO A 84 -3.72 9.74 -17.25
CA PRO A 84 -4.46 8.80 -18.12
C PRO A 84 -4.15 7.32 -17.85
N GLU A 85 -2.91 7.02 -17.46
CA GLU A 85 -2.47 5.68 -17.05
C GLU A 85 -3.26 5.18 -15.84
N GLY A 86 -3.39 5.98 -14.78
CA GLY A 86 -4.20 5.65 -13.60
C GLY A 86 -5.67 5.42 -13.93
N GLN A 87 -6.23 6.22 -14.86
CA GLN A 87 -7.58 6.02 -15.38
C GLN A 87 -7.73 4.67 -16.10
N SER A 88 -6.70 4.21 -16.82
CA SER A 88 -6.70 2.89 -17.44
C SER A 88 -6.66 1.77 -16.41
N LEU A 89 -5.82 1.90 -15.39
CA LEU A 89 -5.71 0.92 -14.30
C LEU A 89 -7.05 0.74 -13.56
N LEU A 90 -7.82 1.82 -13.40
CA LEU A 90 -9.15 1.77 -12.82
C LEU A 90 -10.14 0.99 -13.71
N ARG A 91 -10.15 1.27 -15.02
CA ARG A 91 -11.00 0.54 -15.97
C ARG A 91 -10.72 -0.97 -15.95
N ASP A 92 -9.44 -1.36 -15.87
CA ASP A 92 -9.02 -2.77 -15.79
C ASP A 92 -9.56 -3.52 -14.55
N LEU A 93 -9.98 -2.81 -13.50
CA LEU A 93 -10.56 -3.43 -12.30
C LEU A 93 -11.99 -3.93 -12.53
N GLY A 94 -12.68 -3.54 -13.61
CA GLY A 94 -14.03 -4.03 -13.93
C GLY A 94 -15.08 -2.95 -13.82
N LEU A 95 -14.84 -1.81 -14.46
CA LEU A 95 -15.91 -0.93 -14.90
C LEU A 95 -16.29 -1.38 -16.32
N ASP A 96 -17.03 -2.47 -16.40
CA ASP A 96 -17.76 -2.87 -17.60
C ASP A 96 -19.02 -2.01 -17.80
#